data_AF-M1PYP5-F1
#
_entry.id   AF-M1PYP5-F1
#
_cell.length_a   1.000
_cell.length_b   1.000
_cell.length_c   1.000
_cell.angle_alpha   90.00
_cell.angle_beta   90.00
_cell.angle_gamma   90.00
#
_symmetry.space_group_name_H-M   'P 1'
#
loop_
_entity.id
_entity.type
_entity.pdbx_description
1 polymer ?
#
loop_
_entity_poly.entity_id
_entity_poly.type
_entity_poly.pdbx_seq_one_letter_code
_entity_poly.pdbx_strand_id
1 'polypeptide(L)'
;DCLGTREILSEENEIHPSGKVFKKLILGEYRWLSYNKMDSVVSQFGSGLAALGQQPKSTIAIFCETRAEWMITAQACFRFNFPLVTFYATLGEDAITFGLNETGVTHLVTSVELLETKLKHVLPNTPKLKHVIYVDQNKVSSEGYPTGFSIHSMHAVLDLGSLP
;
A
#
# COMPACT_ATOMS: atom_id res chain seq x y z
N ASP A 1 -4.99 -8.73 21.59
CA ASP A 1 -4.78 -8.71 20.13
C ASP A 1 -5.61 -7.62 19.48
N CYS A 2 -5.12 -7.02 18.39
CA CYS A 2 -5.73 -5.83 17.79
C CYS A 2 -5.86 -5.84 16.26
N LEU A 3 -5.04 -6.63 15.55
CA LEU A 3 -5.09 -6.70 14.09
C LEU A 3 -4.96 -8.17 13.64
N GLY A 4 -6.04 -8.71 13.08
CA GLY A 4 -6.12 -10.09 12.62
C GLY A 4 -5.96 -10.19 11.11
N THR A 5 -5.14 -11.14 10.65
CA THR A 5 -4.99 -11.50 9.24
C THR A 5 -5.20 -12.98 9.03
N ARG A 6 -5.53 -13.38 7.80
CA ARG A 6 -5.61 -14.78 7.39
C ARG A 6 -4.76 -14.96 6.15
N GLU A 7 -3.99 -16.04 6.15
CA GLU A 7 -3.23 -16.44 4.96
C GLU A 7 -4.21 -16.91 3.88
N ILE A 8 -3.97 -16.48 2.63
CA ILE A 8 -4.69 -17.02 1.47
C ILE A 8 -4.03 -18.35 1.13
N LEU A 9 -4.74 -19.46 1.33
CA LEU A 9 -4.25 -20.80 1.06
C LEU A 9 -4.44 -21.19 -0.41
N SER A 10 -5.58 -20.82 -1.00
CA SER A 10 -5.87 -21.02 -2.42
C SER A 10 -6.97 -20.09 -2.93
N GLU A 11 -7.07 -19.96 -4.26
CA GLU A 11 -8.17 -19.29 -4.94
C GLU A 11 -8.96 -20.33 -5.75
N GLU A 12 -10.29 -20.31 -5.62
CA GLU A 12 -11.20 -21.15 -6.39
C GLU A 12 -12.16 -20.29 -7.20
N ASN A 13 -12.49 -20.72 -8.41
CA ASN A 13 -13.49 -20.05 -9.24
C ASN A 13 -14.87 -20.64 -8.95
N GLU A 14 -15.78 -19.83 -8.40
CA GLU A 14 -17.20 -20.17 -8.29
C GLU A 14 -17.99 -19.55 -9.45
N ILE A 15 -18.70 -20.40 -10.19
CA ILE A 15 -19.57 -19.96 -11.28
C ILE A 15 -20.97 -19.75 -10.72
N HIS A 16 -21.41 -18.50 -10.69
CA HIS A 16 -22.79 -18.16 -10.33
C HIS A 16 -23.76 -18.62 -11.43
N PRO A 17 -25.03 -18.96 -11.13
CA PRO A 17 -26.02 -19.37 -12.14
C PRO A 17 -26.21 -18.40 -13.32
N SER A 18 -25.83 -17.14 -13.15
CA SER A 18 -25.82 -16.13 -14.22
C SER A 18 -24.62 -16.23 -15.18
N GLY A 19 -23.75 -17.22 -15.04
CA GLY A 19 -22.50 -17.38 -15.80
C GLY A 19 -21.35 -16.49 -15.33
N LYS A 20 -21.55 -15.67 -14.29
CA LYS A 20 -20.51 -14.80 -13.73
C LYS A 20 -19.56 -15.63 -12.86
N VAL A 21 -18.27 -15.53 -13.13
CA VAL A 21 -17.22 -16.18 -12.33
C VAL A 21 -16.81 -15.26 -11.19
N PHE A 22 -16.79 -15.80 -9.98
CA PHE A 22 -16.29 -15.14 -8.77
C PHE A 22 -15.07 -15.88 -8.26
N LYS A 23 -14.03 -15.14 -7.88
CA LYS A 23 -12.89 -15.70 -7.15
C LYS A 23 -13.27 -15.82 -5.68
N LYS A 24 -13.25 -17.04 -5.17
CA LYS A 24 -13.40 -17.35 -3.74
C LYS A 24 -12.04 -17.65 -3.15
N LEU A 25 -11.72 -16.94 -2.07
CA LEU A 25 -10.48 -17.17 -1.33
C LEU A 25 -10.70 -18.25 -0.27
N ILE A 26 -9.86 -19.27 -0.29
CA ILE A 26 -9.75 -20.23 0.80
C ILE A 26 -8.73 -19.69 1.78
N LEU A 27 -9.21 -19.33 2.97
CA LEU A 27 -8.44 -18.62 3.97
C LEU A 27 -8.05 -19.57 5.11
N GLY A 28 -6.82 -19.46 5.59
CA GLY A 28 -6.31 -20.23 6.72
C GLY A 28 -6.81 -19.69 8.07
N GLU A 29 -6.12 -20.06 9.14
CA GLU A 29 -6.41 -19.60 10.49
C GLU A 29 -6.07 -18.11 10.68
N TYR A 30 -6.74 -17.48 11.66
CA TYR A 30 -6.40 -16.12 12.05
C TYR A 30 -5.03 -16.08 12.72
N ARG A 31 -4.19 -15.15 12.24
CA ARG A 31 -2.99 -14.71 12.93
C ARG A 31 -3.22 -13.30 13.45
N TRP A 32 -2.83 -13.06 14.69
CA TRP A 32 -3.10 -11.79 15.36
C TRP A 32 -1.80 -11.08 15.73
N LEU A 33 -1.81 -9.76 15.54
CA LEU A 33 -0.84 -8.87 16.18
C LEU A 33 -1.41 -8.38 17.51
N SER A 34 -0.55 -8.39 18.54
CA SER A 34 -0.83 -7.70 19.80
C SER A 34 -0.68 -6.19 19.61
N TYR A 35 -1.28 -5.41 20.51
CA TYR A 35 -1.14 -3.94 20.51
C TYR A 35 0.32 -3.50 20.52
N ASN A 36 1.18 -4.14 21.32
CA ASN A 36 2.60 -3.79 21.41
C ASN A 36 3.34 -4.09 20.09
N LYS A 37 3.01 -5.20 19.42
CA LYS A 37 3.59 -5.51 18.11
C LYS A 37 3.12 -4.51 17.06
N MET A 38 1.83 -4.19 17.04
CA MET A 38 1.27 -3.18 16.14
C MET A 38 1.92 -1.80 16.36
N ASP A 39 2.08 -1.39 17.62
CA ASP A 39 2.75 -0.15 18.00
C ASP A 39 4.19 -0.08 17.46
N SER A 40 4.93 -1.18 17.58
CA SER A 40 6.30 -1.29 17.06
C SER A 40 6.33 -1.18 15.53
N VAL A 41 5.47 -1.93 14.83
CA VAL A 41 5.38 -1.92 13.37
C VAL A 41 4.96 -0.55 12.83
N VAL A 42 4.00 0.11 13.48
CA VAL A 42 3.55 1.47 13.13
C VAL A 42 4.68 2.49 13.31
N SER A 43 5.46 2.37 14.39
CA SER A 43 6.60 3.25 14.65
C SER A 43 7.69 3.06 13.60
N GLN A 44 8.06 1.81 13.32
CA GLN A 44 9.06 1.47 12.30
C GLN A 44 8.62 1.96 10.93
N PHE A 45 7.36 1.73 10.53
CA PHE A 45 6.90 2.13 9.20
C PHE A 45 6.89 3.65 9.04
N GLY A 46 6.41 4.38 10.06
CA GLY A 46 6.42 5.84 10.03
C GLY A 46 7.84 6.43 10.04
N SER A 47 8.78 5.87 10.81
CA SER A 47 10.19 6.26 10.76
C SER A 47 10.82 5.96 9.40
N GLY A 48 10.47 4.83 8.79
CA GLY A 48 10.92 4.47 7.45
C GLY A 48 10.43 5.44 6.38
N LEU A 49 9.16 5.84 6.45
CA LEU A 49 8.60 6.88 5.59
C LEU A 49 9.32 8.22 5.79
N ALA A 50 9.63 8.60 7.03
CA ALA A 50 10.42 9.80 7.32
C ALA A 50 11.85 9.72 6.76
N ALA A 51 12.48 8.55 6.84
CA ALA A 51 13.80 8.29 6.27
C ALA A 51 13.80 8.35 4.73
N LEU A 52 12.66 8.05 4.08
CA LEU A 52 12.44 8.33 2.65
C LEU A 52 12.16 9.81 2.34
N GLY A 53 12.27 10.69 3.32
CA GLY A 53 12.12 12.13 3.18
C GLY A 53 10.71 12.64 3.43
N GLN A 54 9.76 11.80 3.85
CA GLN A 54 8.43 12.27 4.22
C GLN A 54 8.48 13.21 5.42
N GLN A 55 7.75 14.31 5.33
CA GLN A 55 7.70 15.33 6.37
C GLN A 55 6.34 15.37 7.07
N PRO A 56 6.28 15.73 8.37
CA PRO A 56 5.04 16.08 9.01
C PRO A 56 4.27 17.11 8.19
N LYS A 57 2.94 16.98 8.15
CA LYS A 57 2.00 17.80 7.38
C LYS A 57 2.10 17.64 5.86
N SER A 58 2.94 16.72 5.37
CA SER A 58 2.95 16.31 3.96
C SER A 58 2.07 15.08 3.75
N THR A 59 1.30 15.09 2.67
CA THR A 59 0.26 14.07 2.43
C THR A 59 0.86 12.75 1.93
N ILE A 60 0.31 11.62 2.40
CA ILE A 60 0.53 10.28 1.85
C ILE A 60 -0.77 9.79 1.22
N ALA A 61 -0.66 9.10 0.08
CA ALA A 61 -1.77 8.41 -0.54
C ALA A 61 -1.74 6.89 -0.24
N ILE A 62 -2.91 6.29 -0.05
CA ILE A 62 -3.10 4.84 -0.13
C ILE A 62 -4.01 4.51 -1.30
N PHE A 63 -3.55 3.66 -2.21
CA PHE A 63 -4.33 3.04 -3.27
C PHE A 63 -4.19 1.52 -3.14
N CYS A 64 -4.96 0.94 -2.23
CA CYS A 64 -4.85 -0.46 -1.83
C CYS A 64 -6.20 -0.97 -1.33
N GLU A 65 -6.42 -2.28 -1.45
CA GLU A 65 -7.55 -2.99 -0.89
C GLU A 65 -7.55 -2.92 0.65
N THR A 66 -8.68 -3.24 1.27
CA THR A 66 -8.75 -3.32 2.74
C THR A 66 -7.95 -4.51 3.24
N ARG A 67 -6.78 -4.24 3.83
CA ARG A 67 -5.87 -5.24 4.41
C ARG A 67 -5.10 -4.69 5.62
N ALA A 68 -4.34 -5.54 6.31
CA ALA A 68 -3.65 -5.13 7.53
C ALA A 68 -2.64 -4.00 7.30
N GLU A 69 -1.94 -4.03 6.18
CA GLU A 69 -0.93 -3.05 5.77
C GLU A 69 -1.56 -1.67 5.51
N TRP A 70 -2.80 -1.65 5.01
CA TRP A 70 -3.60 -0.42 4.90
C TRP A 70 -3.81 0.20 6.29
N MET A 71 -4.21 -0.62 7.27
CA MET A 71 -4.44 -0.15 8.65
C MET A 71 -3.14 0.31 9.32
N ILE A 72 -2.04 -0.43 9.13
CA ILE A 72 -0.70 -0.04 9.61
C ILE A 72 -0.30 1.32 9.02
N THR A 73 -0.50 1.51 7.72
CA THR A 73 -0.19 2.78 7.05
C THR A 73 -1.00 3.92 7.62
N ALA A 74 -2.31 3.75 7.81
CA ALA A 74 -3.17 4.79 8.38
C ALA A 74 -2.72 5.17 9.80
N GLN A 75 -2.43 4.20 10.65
CA GLN A 75 -1.93 4.42 12.00
C GLN A 75 -0.56 5.13 12.01
N ALA A 76 0.33 4.78 11.09
CA ALA A 76 1.62 5.47 10.93
C ALA A 76 1.43 6.94 10.51
N CYS A 77 0.51 7.19 9.56
CA CYS A 77 0.17 8.54 9.14
C CYS A 77 -0.32 9.39 10.32
N PHE A 78 -1.23 8.86 11.15
CA PHE A 78 -1.75 9.59 12.31
C PHE A 78 -0.67 9.83 13.37
N ARG A 79 0.19 8.86 13.63
CA ARG A 79 1.28 8.98 14.62
C ARG A 79 2.32 10.03 14.23
N PHE A 80 2.70 10.07 12.96
CA PHE A 80 3.79 10.94 12.47
C PHE A 80 3.26 12.26 11.88
N ASN A 81 1.96 12.54 12.05
CA ASN A 81 1.31 13.74 11.55
C ASN A 81 1.45 13.89 10.02
N PHE A 82 1.29 12.79 9.28
CA PHE A 82 1.17 12.80 7.83
C PHE A 82 -0.32 12.82 7.46
N PRO A 83 -0.85 13.89 6.83
CA PRO A 83 -2.18 13.87 6.25
C PRO A 83 -2.36 12.67 5.32
N LEU A 84 -3.50 11.99 5.42
CA LEU A 84 -3.76 10.77 4.68
C LEU A 84 -4.87 11.00 3.65
N VAL A 85 -4.62 10.58 2.41
CA VAL A 85 -5.64 10.46 1.36
C VAL A 85 -5.76 8.99 0.96
N THR A 86 -6.99 8.55 0.72
CA THR A 86 -7.30 7.16 0.34
C THR A 86 -8.03 7.12 -0.99
N PHE A 87 -7.57 6.26 -1.89
CA PHE A 87 -8.21 5.94 -3.14
C PHE A 87 -8.80 4.53 -3.06
N TYR A 88 -10.02 4.37 -3.55
CA TYR A 88 -10.62 3.05 -3.69
C TYR A 88 -9.82 2.22 -4.70
N ALA A 89 -9.54 0.95 -4.38
CA ALA A 89 -8.85 0.01 -5.27
C ALA A 89 -9.55 -0.18 -6.64
N THR A 90 -10.85 0.14 -6.71
CA THR A 90 -11.68 0.03 -7.91
C THR A 90 -11.66 1.27 -8.81
N LEU A 91 -10.92 2.32 -8.42
CA LEU A 91 -10.88 3.58 -9.15
C LEU A 91 -10.18 3.41 -10.51
N GLY A 92 -10.68 4.11 -11.53
CA GLY A 92 -10.06 4.15 -12.86
C GLY A 92 -8.78 4.99 -12.88
N GLU A 93 -7.90 4.72 -13.85
CA GLU A 93 -6.58 5.35 -13.99
C GLU A 93 -6.63 6.87 -14.09
N ASP A 94 -7.60 7.43 -14.81
CA ASP A 94 -7.77 8.88 -14.93
C ASP A 94 -8.07 9.54 -13.58
N ALA A 95 -8.95 8.92 -12.80
CA ALA A 95 -9.33 9.44 -11.49
C ALA A 95 -8.21 9.26 -10.45
N ILE A 96 -7.41 8.19 -10.55
CA ILE A 96 -6.19 8.02 -9.74
C ILE A 96 -5.18 9.13 -10.10
N THR A 97 -4.92 9.35 -11.39
CA THR A 97 -4.00 10.37 -11.88
C THR A 97 -4.41 11.77 -11.40
N PHE A 98 -5.69 12.11 -11.56
CA PHE A 98 -6.25 13.37 -11.08
C PHE A 98 -6.05 13.52 -9.56
N GLY A 99 -6.43 12.51 -8.78
CA GLY A 99 -6.33 12.54 -7.33
C GLY A 99 -4.90 12.67 -6.81
N LEU A 100 -3.94 11.94 -7.39
CA LEU A 100 -2.54 12.03 -7.00
C LEU A 100 -1.95 13.42 -7.29
N ASN A 101 -2.32 14.02 -8.42
CA ASN A 101 -1.84 15.36 -8.79
C ASN A 101 -2.47 16.46 -7.95
N GLU A 102 -3.78 16.40 -7.72
CA GLU A 102 -4.54 17.37 -6.91
C GLU A 102 -4.02 17.42 -5.47
N THR A 103 -3.73 16.24 -4.91
CA THR A 103 -3.25 16.12 -3.53
C THR A 103 -1.75 16.37 -3.38
N GLY A 104 -1.02 16.42 -4.51
CA GLY A 104 0.41 16.71 -4.54
C GLY A 104 1.28 15.73 -3.75
N VAL A 105 0.83 14.48 -3.62
CA VAL A 105 1.52 13.47 -2.81
C VAL A 105 2.87 13.08 -3.40
N THR A 106 3.81 12.80 -2.50
CA THR A 106 5.16 12.29 -2.86
C THR A 106 5.29 10.79 -2.58
N HIS A 107 4.43 10.24 -1.72
CA HIS A 107 4.43 8.84 -1.29
C HIS A 107 3.07 8.19 -1.57
N LEU A 108 3.09 7.00 -2.15
CA LEU A 108 1.93 6.17 -2.45
C LEU A 108 2.13 4.76 -1.93
N VAL A 109 1.21 4.27 -1.09
CA VAL A 109 1.16 2.86 -0.66
C VAL A 109 0.12 2.10 -1.50
N THR A 110 0.48 0.93 -2.02
CA THR A 110 -0.36 0.15 -2.95
C THR A 110 -0.14 -1.36 -2.84
N SER A 111 -0.98 -2.17 -3.50
CA SER A 111 -0.72 -3.60 -3.69
C SER A 111 0.05 -3.83 -5.00
N VAL A 112 0.71 -4.99 -5.13
CA VAL A 112 1.40 -5.39 -6.37
C VAL A 112 0.42 -5.50 -7.53
N GLU A 113 -0.77 -6.05 -7.28
CA GLU A 113 -1.82 -6.16 -8.31
C GLU A 113 -2.18 -4.78 -8.88
N LEU A 114 -2.45 -3.78 -8.03
CA LEU A 114 -2.78 -2.43 -8.47
C LEU A 114 -1.58 -1.70 -9.10
N LEU A 115 -0.38 -1.95 -8.58
CA LEU A 115 0.87 -1.43 -9.14
C LEU A 115 1.09 -1.91 -10.58
N GLU A 116 0.81 -3.18 -10.86
CA GLU A 116 1.00 -3.76 -12.19
C GLU A 116 -0.15 -3.46 -13.15
N THR A 117 -1.39 -3.46 -12.66
CA THR A 117 -2.60 -3.35 -13.50
C THR A 117 -3.07 -1.92 -13.74
N LYS A 118 -2.72 -0.97 -12.86
CA LYS A 118 -3.21 0.42 -12.94
C LYS A 118 -2.08 1.43 -12.95
N LEU A 119 -1.10 1.30 -12.06
CA LEU A 119 -0.15 2.39 -11.85
C LEU A 119 0.87 2.54 -12.99
N LYS A 120 1.15 1.51 -13.78
CA LYS A 120 2.08 1.61 -14.93
C LYS A 120 1.73 2.78 -15.88
N HIS A 121 0.45 3.03 -16.13
CA HIS A 121 -0.03 4.11 -17.00
C HIS A 121 -0.23 5.45 -16.26
N VAL A 122 -0.43 5.39 -14.94
CA VAL A 122 -0.61 6.58 -14.08
C VAL A 122 0.73 7.27 -13.81
N LEU A 123 1.78 6.49 -13.52
CA LEU A 123 3.07 7.00 -13.03
C LEU A 123 3.76 8.03 -13.95
N PRO A 124 3.75 7.91 -15.29
CA PRO A 124 4.26 8.95 -16.18
C PRO A 124 3.59 10.32 -16.00
N ASN A 125 2.35 10.35 -15.52
CA ASN A 125 1.52 11.55 -15.41
C ASN A 125 1.44 12.09 -13.97
N THR A 126 2.30 11.61 -13.06
CA THR A 126 2.33 12.02 -11.65
C THR A 126 3.71 12.58 -11.26
N PRO A 127 4.09 13.78 -11.72
CA PRO A 127 5.46 14.29 -11.60
C PRO A 127 5.95 14.52 -10.16
N LYS A 128 5.02 14.72 -9.22
CA LYS A 128 5.32 14.92 -7.80
C LYS A 128 5.55 13.62 -7.04
N LEU A 129 5.06 12.49 -7.54
CA LEU A 129 5.20 11.20 -6.87
C LEU A 129 6.66 10.74 -6.95
N LYS A 130 7.25 10.36 -5.80
CA LYS A 130 8.66 9.99 -5.67
C LYS A 130 8.86 8.58 -5.11
N HIS A 131 7.94 8.11 -4.28
CA HIS A 131 8.03 6.81 -3.63
C HIS A 131 6.72 6.04 -3.82
N VAL A 132 6.84 4.83 -4.37
CA VAL A 132 5.75 3.85 -4.42
C VAL A 132 6.13 2.69 -3.51
N ILE A 133 5.28 2.38 -2.53
CA ILE A 133 5.50 1.35 -1.54
C ILE A 133 4.46 0.25 -1.78
N TYR A 134 4.88 -0.94 -2.22
CA TYR A 134 3.98 -2.07 -2.35
C TYR A 134 3.96 -2.91 -1.07
N VAL A 135 2.79 -3.45 -0.73
CA VAL A 135 2.57 -4.15 0.55
C VAL A 135 2.76 -5.66 0.50
N ASP A 136 2.80 -6.26 -0.69
CA ASP A 136 2.94 -7.71 -0.85
C ASP A 136 4.38 -8.20 -0.65
N GLN A 137 4.53 -9.51 -0.41
CA GLN A 137 5.83 -10.13 -0.17
C GLN A 137 6.62 -10.39 -1.46
N ASN A 138 5.94 -10.45 -2.60
CA ASN A 138 6.56 -10.74 -3.88
C ASN A 138 7.40 -9.55 -4.33
N LYS A 139 8.65 -9.83 -4.74
CA LYS A 139 9.50 -8.79 -5.32
C LYS A 139 8.92 -8.35 -6.66
N VAL A 140 8.70 -7.05 -6.79
CA VAL A 140 8.34 -6.41 -8.06
C VAL A 140 9.60 -6.02 -8.81
N SER A 141 9.67 -6.35 -10.10
CA SER A 141 10.72 -5.85 -10.98
C SER A 141 10.50 -4.37 -11.25
N SER A 142 11.55 -3.56 -11.18
CA SER A 142 11.52 -2.16 -11.59
C SER A 142 11.53 -1.99 -13.12
N GLU A 143 11.65 -3.07 -13.89
CA GLU A 143 11.61 -3.03 -15.35
C GLU A 143 10.23 -2.58 -15.86
N GLY A 144 10.23 -1.62 -16.79
CA GLY A 144 9.01 -1.07 -17.38
C GLY A 144 8.37 0.09 -16.59
N TYR A 145 8.97 0.51 -15.49
CA TYR A 145 8.55 1.70 -14.73
C TYR A 145 9.34 2.95 -15.15
N PRO A 146 8.70 4.15 -15.20
CA PRO A 146 9.39 5.39 -15.53
C PRO A 146 10.55 5.69 -14.57
N THR A 147 11.52 6.45 -15.05
CA THR A 147 12.57 7.01 -14.19
C THR A 147 12.03 8.17 -13.36
N GLY A 148 12.63 8.45 -12.18
CA GLY A 148 12.29 9.61 -11.35
C GLY A 148 11.46 9.33 -10.09
N PHE A 149 11.15 8.05 -9.82
CA PHE A 149 10.63 7.58 -8.54
C PHE A 149 11.32 6.27 -8.14
N SER A 150 11.13 5.86 -6.88
CA SER A 150 11.65 4.63 -6.32
C SER A 150 10.51 3.72 -5.87
N ILE A 151 10.64 2.43 -6.17
CA ILE A 151 9.69 1.39 -5.74
C ILE A 151 10.31 0.64 -4.57
N HIS A 152 9.56 0.52 -3.47
CA HIS A 152 9.98 -0.12 -2.23
C HIS A 152 8.95 -1.16 -1.83
N SER A 153 9.40 -2.27 -1.22
CA SER A 153 8.48 -3.10 -0.45
C SER A 153 8.21 -2.44 0.90
N MET A 154 7.02 -2.64 1.46
CA MET A 154 6.72 -2.19 2.82
C MET A 154 7.71 -2.76 3.84
N HIS A 155 8.19 -3.99 3.63
CA HIS A 155 9.20 -4.61 4.46
C HIS A 155 10.53 -3.83 4.45
N ALA A 156 11.00 -3.39 3.27
CA ALA A 156 12.21 -2.58 3.18
C ALA A 156 12.06 -1.22 3.89
N VAL A 157 10.87 -0.62 3.83
CA VAL A 157 10.59 0.63 4.56
C VAL A 157 10.54 0.40 6.07
N LEU A 158 9.97 -0.72 6.53
CA LEU A 158 10.00 -1.12 7.94
C LEU A 158 11.43 -1.31 8.43
N ASP A 159 12.27 -2.02 7.66
CA ASP A 159 13.67 -2.25 8.00
C ASP A 159 14.43 -0.92 8.09
N LEU A 160 14.21 0.00 7.13
CA LEU A 160 14.80 1.33 7.13
C LEU A 160 14.45 2.11 8.40
N GLY A 161 13.20 2.04 8.85
CA GLY A 161 12.75 2.73 10.06
C GLY A 161 13.08 2.00 11.37
N SER A 162 13.67 0.81 11.30
CA SER A 162 14.18 0.07 12.47
C SER A 162 15.63 0.42 12.81
N LEU A 163 16.32 1.14 11.91
CA LEU A 163 17.69 1.59 12.12
C LEU A 163 17.74 2.71 13.18
N PRO A 164 18.79 2.73 14.03
CA PRO A 164 18.95 3.70 15.11
C PRO A 164 19.21 5.13 14.65
#